data_AF-A0A5P8NFC9-F1
#
_entry.id   AF-A0A5P8NFC9-F1
#
_cell.length_a   1.000
_cell.length_b   1.000
_cell.length_c   1.000
_cell.angle_alpha   90.00
_cell.angle_beta   90.00
_cell.angle_gamma   90.00
#
_symmetry.space_group_name_H-M   'P 1'
#
loop_
_entity.id
_entity.type
_entity.pdbx_description
1 polymer ?
#
loop_
_entity_poly.entity_id
_entity_poly.type
_entity_poly.pdbx_seq_one_letter_code
_entity_poly.pdbx_strand_id
1 'polypeptide(L)'
;DHVAYYGVNVYQSYGPSGQYTHEFDGDEEFYVDLEKKETVWRLPVFSTFTSFDPQGALRNLAIAKQNLNILIERSNQTAATN
;
A
#
# COMPACT_ATOMS: atom_id res chain seq x y z
N ASP A 1 4.15 25.02 1.72
CA ASP A 1 3.08 24.10 2.13
C ASP A 1 3.53 22.70 1.80
N HIS A 2 3.10 21.69 2.56
CA HIS A 2 3.57 20.31 2.43
C HIS A 2 2.39 19.33 2.44
N VAL A 3 2.51 18.21 1.72
CA VAL A 3 1.48 17.16 1.66
C VAL A 3 2.10 15.80 1.94
N ALA A 4 1.45 15.02 2.81
CA ALA A 4 1.88 13.67 3.15
C ALA A 4 0.74 12.66 3.00
N TYR A 5 1.08 11.48 2.47
CA TYR A 5 0.19 10.33 2.38
C TYR A 5 0.70 9.21 3.28
N TYR A 6 0.10 9.05 4.45
CA TYR A 6 0.47 8.01 5.42
C TYR A 6 -0.26 6.69 5.16
N GLY A 7 -0.12 6.16 3.96
CA GLY A 7 -0.69 4.87 3.56
C GLY A 7 -1.49 4.95 2.27
N VAL A 8 -0.81 5.05 1.15
CA VAL A 8 -1.38 4.76 -0.16
C VAL A 8 -1.51 3.24 -0.28
N ASN A 9 -2.70 2.76 -0.64
CA ASN A 9 -3.02 1.33 -0.72
C ASN A 9 -3.55 1.00 -2.11
N VAL A 10 -2.92 0.07 -2.81
CA VAL A 10 -3.42 -0.49 -4.07
C VAL A 10 -3.64 -1.98 -3.89
N TYR A 11 -4.80 -2.50 -4.31
CA TYR A 11 -5.07 -3.93 -4.33
C TYR A 11 -5.77 -4.30 -5.64
N GLN A 12 -5.32 -5.38 -6.26
CA GLN A 12 -5.88 -5.90 -7.52
C GLN A 12 -6.04 -7.42 -7.44
N SER A 13 -6.97 -7.96 -8.23
CA SER A 13 -7.28 -9.40 -8.26
C SER A 13 -6.47 -10.19 -9.29
N TYR A 14 -5.91 -9.52 -10.31
CA TYR A 14 -5.08 -10.15 -11.34
C TYR A 14 -3.60 -9.75 -11.13
N GLY A 15 -2.73 -10.70 -10.78
CA GLY A 15 -1.28 -10.47 -10.62
C GLY A 15 -0.77 -10.45 -9.15
N PRO A 16 0.51 -10.08 -8.93
CA PRO A 16 1.08 -9.97 -7.59
C PRO A 16 0.33 -8.91 -6.79
N SER A 17 -0.09 -9.32 -5.60
CA SER A 17 -1.20 -8.71 -4.85
C SER A 17 -0.73 -7.67 -3.84
N GLY A 18 -1.28 -6.46 -3.96
CA GLY A 18 -1.20 -5.41 -2.93
C GLY A 18 0.06 -4.54 -3.02
N GLN A 19 -0.08 -3.23 -2.82
CA GLN A 19 1.03 -2.30 -2.57
C GLN A 19 0.65 -1.34 -1.44
N TYR A 20 1.62 -1.05 -0.58
CA TYR A 20 1.51 -0.05 0.48
C TYR A 20 2.71 0.87 0.48
N THR A 21 2.50 2.18 0.43
CA THR A 21 3.56 3.21 0.49
C THR A 21 3.18 4.35 1.43
N HIS A 22 4.21 5.02 1.97
CA HIS A 22 4.10 6.38 2.52
C HIS A 22 4.82 7.35 1.59
N GLU A 23 4.24 8.52 1.39
CA GLU A 23 4.76 9.55 0.48
C GLU A 23 4.74 10.92 1.14
N PHE A 24 5.75 11.74 0.84
CA PHE A 24 5.88 13.12 1.33
C PHE A 24 6.27 14.04 0.16
N ASP A 25 5.49 15.08 -0.09
CA ASP A 25 5.65 16.03 -1.20
C ASP A 25 5.79 15.37 -2.59
N GLY A 26 5.23 14.17 -2.75
CA GLY A 26 5.27 13.39 -3.99
C GLY A 26 6.42 12.38 -4.09
N ASP A 27 7.32 12.34 -3.11
CA ASP A 27 8.39 11.35 -3.02
C ASP A 27 8.00 10.19 -2.08
N GLU A 28 8.33 8.96 -2.47
CA GLU A 28 8.16 7.78 -1.61
C GLU A 28 9.13 7.84 -0.42
N GLU A 29 8.60 7.72 0.79
CA GLU A 29 9.39 7.55 2.00
C GLU A 29 9.80 6.08 2.19
N PHE A 30 8.84 5.16 2.07
CA PHE A 30 9.03 3.72 2.13
C PHE A 30 7.86 2.96 1.49
N TYR A 31 8.11 1.69 1.16
CA TYR A 31 7.09 0.70 0.86
C TYR A 31 7.18 -0.49 1.82
N VAL A 32 6.13 -1.30 1.89
CA VAL A 32 6.17 -2.57 2.64
C VAL A 32 6.32 -3.75 1.68
N ASP A 33 7.39 -4.52 1.83
CA ASP A 33 7.58 -5.80 1.17
C ASP A 33 6.65 -6.82 1.83
N LEU A 34 5.63 -7.26 1.09
CA LEU A 34 4.57 -8.11 1.63
C LEU A 34 5.00 -9.57 1.80
N GLU A 35 5.99 -10.02 1.03
CA GLU A 35 6.51 -11.38 1.12
C GLU A 35 7.38 -11.52 2.37
N LYS A 36 8.27 -10.56 2.59
CA LYS A 36 9.17 -10.52 3.74
C LYS A 36 8.53 -9.89 4.98
N LYS A 37 7.40 -9.20 4.80
CA LYS A 37 6.69 -8.45 5.83
C LYS A 37 7.61 -7.45 6.52
N GLU A 38 8.32 -6.65 5.73
CA GLU A 38 9.28 -5.67 6.21
C GLU A 38 9.06 -4.29 5.57
N THR A 39 9.41 -3.25 6.31
CA THR A 39 9.41 -1.87 5.81
C THR A 39 10.71 -1.61 5.07
N VAL A 40 10.63 -1.28 3.79
CA VAL A 40 11.78 -0.96 2.94
C VAL A 40 11.80 0.53 2.67
N TRP A 41 12.80 1.21 3.25
CA TRP A 41 12.97 2.65 3.13
C TRP A 41 13.57 3.03 1.79
N ARG A 42 13.01 4.06 1.14
CA ARG A 42 13.55 4.60 -0.11
C ARG A 42 14.95 5.15 0.07
N LEU A 43 15.16 5.89 1.16
CA LEU A 43 16.46 6.36 1.63
C LEU A 43 16.80 5.66 2.95
N PRO A 44 17.87 4.84 3.02
CA PRO A 44 18.22 4.09 4.23
C PRO A 44 18.41 4.94 5.48
N VAL A 45 18.80 6.21 5.34
CA VAL A 45 19.01 7.11 6.48
C VAL A 45 17.72 7.37 7.27
N PHE A 46 16.55 7.32 6.63
CA PHE A 46 15.26 7.53 7.31
C PHE A 46 14.97 6.46 8.36
N SER A 47 15.44 5.22 8.15
CA SER A 47 15.28 4.13 9.11
C SER A 47 16.04 4.35 10.43
N THR A 48 16.94 5.35 10.48
CA THR A 48 17.64 5.73 11.72
C THR A 48 16.87 6.76 12.54
N PHE A 49 15.96 7.51 11.92
CA PHE A 49 15.18 8.56 12.57
C PHE A 49 13.76 8.12 12.90
N THR A 50 13.23 7.15 12.15
CA THR A 50 11.86 6.67 12.29
C THR A 50 11.76 5.19 11.92
N SER A 51 10.64 4.59 12.29
CA SER A 51 10.32 3.19 12.04
C SER A 51 8.84 3.04 11.71
N PHE A 52 8.50 2.03 10.92
CA PHE A 52 7.11 1.68 10.65
C PHE A 52 6.92 0.17 10.86
N ASP A 53 5.84 -0.19 11.57
CA ASP A 53 5.45 -1.59 11.76
C ASP A 53 4.68 -2.08 10.50
N PRO A 54 5.24 -3.03 9.73
CA PRO A 54 4.62 -3.54 8.51
C PRO A 54 3.25 -4.20 8.78
N GLN A 55 2.93 -4.58 10.01
CA GLN A 55 1.60 -5.10 10.37
C GLN A 55 0.47 -4.10 10.08
N GLY A 56 0.75 -2.79 10.15
CA GLY A 56 -0.20 -1.75 9.77
C GLY A 56 -0.60 -1.83 8.30
N ALA A 57 0.38 -2.01 7.41
CA ALA A 57 0.16 -2.17 5.97
C ALA A 57 -0.62 -3.46 5.66
N LEU A 58 -0.25 -4.58 6.29
CA LEU A 58 -0.94 -5.86 6.10
C LEU A 58 -2.43 -5.77 6.46
N ARG A 59 -2.75 -5.06 7.55
CA ARG A 59 -4.15 -4.82 7.95
C ARG A 59 -4.90 -3.98 6.92
N ASN A 60 -4.29 -2.91 6.43
CA ASN A 60 -4.93 -2.04 5.44
C ASN A 60 -5.18 -2.79 4.12
N LEU A 61 -4.23 -3.61 3.67
CA LEU A 61 -4.40 -4.42 2.46
C LEU A 61 -5.45 -5.52 2.62
N ALA A 62 -5.61 -6.11 3.81
CA ALA A 62 -6.70 -7.04 4.07
C ALA A 62 -8.08 -6.36 3.92
N ILE A 63 -8.21 -5.10 4.39
CA ILE A 63 -9.42 -4.29 4.20
C ILE A 63 -9.59 -3.93 2.72
N ALA A 64 -8.52 -3.52 2.03
CA ALA A 64 -8.56 -3.19 0.61
C ALA A 64 -9.02 -4.39 -0.24
N LYS A 65 -8.55 -5.60 0.07
CA LYS A 65 -9.01 -6.85 -0.54
C LYS A 65 -10.51 -7.07 -0.34
N GLN A 66 -10.99 -6.92 0.90
CA GLN A 66 -12.42 -7.08 1.20
C GLN A 66 -13.27 -6.05 0.44
N ASN A 67 -12.84 -4.79 0.43
CA ASN A 67 -13.52 -3.73 -0.29
C ASN A 67 -13.51 -3.98 -1.81
N LEU A 68 -12.40 -4.47 -2.37
CA LEU A 68 -12.32 -4.82 -3.78
C LEU A 68 -13.33 -5.90 -4.15
N ASN A 69 -13.49 -6.95 -3.33
CA ASN A 69 -14.49 -7.98 -3.58
C ASN A 69 -15.91 -7.40 -3.63
N ILE A 70 -16.25 -6.51 -2.70
CA ILE A 70 -17.56 -5.81 -2.69
C ILE A 70 -17.72 -4.95 -3.95
N LEU A 71 -16.66 -4.25 -4.38
CA LEU A 71 -16.70 -3.40 -5.57
C LEU A 71 -16.85 -4.23 -6.86
N ILE A 72 -16.22 -5.39 -6.95
CA ILE A 72 -16.37 -6.32 -8.09
C ILE A 72 -17.83 -6.79 -8.20
N GLU A 73 -18.46 -7.14 -7.09
CA GLU A 73 -19.88 -7.54 -7.09
C GLU A 73 -20.77 -6.36 -7.51
N ARG A 74 -20.55 -5.17 -6.93
CA ARG A 74 -21.33 -3.97 -7.25
C ARG A 74 -21.15 -3.48 -8.68
N SER A 75 -20.00 -3.72 -9.29
CA SER A 75 -19.70 -3.32 -10.67
C SER A 75 -20.14 -4.35 -11.72
N ASN A 76 -20.95 -5.34 -11.34
CA ASN A 76 -21.34 -6.46 -12.20
C ASN A 76 -20.11 -7.15 -12.82
N GLN A 77 -19.04 -7.31 -12.02
CA GLN A 77 -17.79 -7.94 -12.43
C GLN A 77 -17.09 -7.27 -13.62
N THR A 78 -17.32 -5.98 -13.82
CA THR A 78 -16.64 -5.21 -14.87
C THR A 78 -15.14 -5.18 -14.57
N ALA A 79 -14.32 -5.67 -15.50
CA ALA A 79 -12.87 -5.64 -15.38
C ALA A 79 -12.32 -4.23 -15.60
N ALA A 80 -11.30 -3.86 -14.83
CA ALA A 80 -10.54 -2.64 -15.11
C ALA A 80 -9.78 -2.79 -16.44
N THR A 81 -9.77 -1.74 -17.25
CA THR A 81 -8.98 -1.67 -18.48
C THR A 81 -7.57 -1.18 -18.15
N ASN A 82 -6.55 -1.77 -18.78
CA ASN A 82 -5.16 -1.30 -18.74
C ASN A 82 -4.91 -0.15 -19.72
#